data_AF-A0A432K2I3-F1
#
_entry.id   AF-A0A432K2I3-F1
#
_cell.length_a   1.000
_cell.length_b   1.000
_cell.length_c   1.000
_cell.angle_alpha   90.00
_cell.angle_beta   90.00
_cell.angle_gamma   90.00
#
_symmetry.space_group_name_H-M   'P 1'
#
loop_
_entity.id
_entity.type
_entity.pdbx_description
1 polymer ?
#
loop_
_entity_poly.entity_id
_entity_poly.type
_entity_poly.pdbx_seq_one_letter_code
_entity_poly.pdbx_strand_id
1 'polypeptide(L)'
;MDHRRALWTEVCLVFPALDLLKEGYEVYAVSDASGGTSVDAHQRAMERVIQAGAVPVTWEAVMAELGQLYKGDYIGSFFGIMSEHLSNSV
;
A
#
# COMPACT_ATOMS: atom_id res chain seq x y z
N MET A 1 -9.86 18.53 0.12
CA MET A 1 -9.84 17.65 -1.07
C MET A 1 -8.91 18.29 -2.07
N ASP A 2 -8.05 17.47 -2.70
CA ASP A 2 -6.84 17.82 -3.48
C ASP A 2 -5.65 18.20 -2.56
N HIS A 3 -4.41 17.71 -2.65
CA HIS A 3 -3.56 17.38 -3.80
C HIS A 3 -2.51 16.31 -3.42
N ARG A 4 -2.01 15.53 -4.40
CA ARG A 4 -0.95 14.48 -4.34
C ARG A 4 -1.43 13.02 -4.25
N ARG A 5 -2.16 12.55 -5.26
CA ARG A 5 -2.28 11.10 -5.54
C ARG A 5 -1.77 10.86 -6.95
N ALA A 6 -0.52 10.43 -7.08
CA ALA A 6 0.10 10.14 -8.38
C ALA A 6 -0.43 8.82 -8.99
N LEU A 7 -1.19 8.03 -8.23
CA LEU A 7 -1.74 6.74 -8.63
C LEU A 7 -3.24 6.70 -8.30
N TRP A 8 -4.08 6.59 -9.33
CA TRP A 8 -5.51 6.30 -9.16
C TRP A 8 -5.70 4.86 -8.74
N THR A 9 -6.32 4.64 -7.59
CA THR A 9 -6.56 3.29 -7.08
C THR A 9 -7.37 2.44 -8.07
N GLU A 10 -8.41 3.02 -8.65
CA GLU A 10 -9.31 2.38 -9.62
C GLU A 10 -8.65 1.94 -10.94
N VAL A 11 -7.46 2.47 -11.27
CA VAL A 11 -6.77 2.20 -12.53
C VAL A 11 -5.35 1.69 -12.25
N CYS A 12 -4.48 2.57 -11.78
CA CYS A 12 -3.05 2.31 -11.64
C CYS A 12 -2.71 1.28 -10.57
N LEU A 13 -3.55 1.11 -9.55
CA LEU A 13 -3.38 0.06 -8.54
C LEU A 13 -4.10 -1.22 -8.95
N VAL A 14 -5.38 -1.12 -9.34
CA VAL A 14 -6.22 -2.29 -9.64
C VAL A 14 -5.67 -3.12 -10.80
N PHE A 15 -5.28 -2.50 -11.92
CA PHE A 15 -4.86 -3.27 -13.10
C PHE A 15 -3.62 -4.14 -12.85
N PRO A 16 -2.48 -3.60 -12.37
CA PRO A 16 -1.33 -4.45 -12.09
C PRO A 16 -1.60 -5.45 -10.97
N ALA A 17 -2.38 -5.09 -9.94
CA ALA A 17 -2.72 -6.02 -8.86
C ALA A 17 -3.48 -7.25 -9.39
N LEU A 18 -4.48 -7.04 -10.24
CA LEU A 18 -5.26 -8.14 -10.83
C LEU A 18 -4.42 -9.03 -11.75
N ASP A 19 -3.48 -8.46 -12.51
CA ASP A 19 -2.64 -9.25 -13.40
C ASP A 19 -1.61 -10.08 -12.61
N LEU A 20 -0.96 -9.48 -11.60
CA LEU A 20 -0.05 -10.21 -10.72
C LEU A 20 -0.75 -11.33 -9.94
N LEU A 21 -1.97 -11.10 -9.46
CA LEU A 21 -2.77 -12.15 -8.82
C LEU A 21 -3.08 -13.31 -9.77
N LYS A 22 -3.39 -13.04 -11.05
CA LYS A 22 -3.60 -14.11 -12.06
C LYS A 22 -2.32 -14.89 -12.34
N GLU A 23 -1.17 -14.24 -12.27
CA GLU A 23 0.14 -14.87 -12.42
C GLU A 23 0.58 -15.66 -11.16
N GLY A 24 -0.22 -15.63 -10.08
CA GLY A 24 0.03 -16.40 -8.87
C GLY A 24 0.96 -15.71 -7.87
N TYR A 25 1.22 -14.41 -8.03
CA TYR A 25 1.95 -13.63 -7.04
C TYR A 25 1.07 -13.31 -5.84
N GLU A 26 1.70 -13.17 -4.68
CA GLU A 26 1.09 -12.57 -3.51
C GLU A 26 1.13 -11.05 -3.65
N VAL A 27 -0.04 -10.41 -3.56
CA VAL A 27 -0.17 -8.97 -3.77
C VAL A 27 -0.60 -8.29 -2.49
N TYR A 28 0.24 -7.36 -2.01
CA TYR A 28 -0.02 -6.49 -0.87
C TYR A 28 -0.39 -5.10 -1.38
N ALA A 29 -1.65 -4.71 -1.24
CA ALA A 29 -2.18 -3.44 -1.73
C ALA A 29 -2.05 -2.34 -0.67
N VAL A 30 -1.08 -1.45 -0.85
CA VAL A 30 -0.79 -0.34 0.09
C VAL A 30 -1.82 0.79 -0.08
N SER A 31 -2.84 0.76 0.76
CA SER A 31 -4.06 1.57 0.63
C SER A 31 -3.85 3.06 0.84
N ASP A 32 -2.96 3.44 1.77
CA ASP A 32 -2.65 4.82 2.15
C ASP A 32 -1.55 5.47 1.30
N ALA A 33 -0.91 4.70 0.42
CA ALA A 33 0.05 5.19 -0.57
C ALA A 33 -0.62 5.56 -1.91
N SER A 34 -1.91 5.29 -2.08
CA SER A 34 -2.68 5.54 -3.29
C SER A 34 -3.98 6.27 -2.98
N GLY A 35 -4.63 6.83 -3.99
CA GLY A 35 -6.00 7.30 -3.77
C GLY A 35 -6.78 7.50 -5.05
N GLY A 36 -8.10 7.43 -4.94
CA GLY A 36 -8.99 7.52 -6.08
C GLY A 36 -9.44 8.94 -6.42
N THR A 37 -10.17 9.04 -7.54
CA THR A 37 -10.89 10.25 -7.96
C THR A 37 -11.90 10.72 -6.91
N SER A 38 -12.42 9.79 -6.11
CA SER A 38 -13.22 10.05 -4.91
C SER A 38 -12.92 9.02 -3.82
N VAL A 39 -13.41 9.26 -2.60
CA VAL A 39 -13.32 8.28 -1.51
C VAL A 39 -14.07 7.00 -1.87
N ASP A 40 -15.25 7.12 -2.47
CA ASP A 40 -16.05 5.98 -2.90
C ASP A 40 -15.33 5.18 -4.01
N ALA A 41 -14.77 5.87 -5.01
CA ALA A 41 -14.00 5.22 -6.09
C ALA A 41 -12.79 4.46 -5.55
N HIS A 42 -12.06 5.06 -4.60
CA HIS A 42 -10.94 4.40 -3.92
C HIS A 42 -11.40 3.13 -3.17
N GLN A 43 -12.47 3.24 -2.37
CA GLN A 43 -12.99 2.12 -1.59
C GLN A 43 -13.46 0.96 -2.48
N ARG A 44 -14.23 1.25 -3.53
CA ARG A 44 -14.70 0.23 -4.48
C ARG A 44 -13.54 -0.42 -5.24
N ALA A 45 -12.51 0.35 -5.57
CA ALA A 45 -11.30 -0.18 -6.19
C ALA A 45 -10.55 -1.14 -5.25
N MET A 46 -10.41 -0.78 -3.96
CA MET A 46 -9.81 -1.65 -2.95
C MET A 46 -10.63 -2.92 -2.73
N GLU A 47 -11.96 -2.82 -2.61
CA GLU A 47 -12.86 -3.98 -2.49
C GLU A 47 -12.65 -4.99 -3.64
N ARG A 48 -12.47 -4.50 -4.88
CA ARG A 48 -12.24 -5.37 -6.05
C ARG A 48 -10.94 -6.17 -5.96
N VAL A 49 -9.83 -5.55 -5.54
CA VAL A 49 -8.55 -6.28 -5.41
C VAL A 49 -8.55 -7.23 -4.22
N ILE A 50 -9.23 -6.86 -3.12
CA ILE A 50 -9.42 -7.73 -1.96
C ILE A 50 -10.23 -8.97 -2.35
N GLN A 51 -11.33 -8.80 -3.07
CA GLN A 51 -12.14 -9.91 -3.58
C GLN A 51 -11.36 -10.83 -4.53
N ALA A 52 -10.37 -10.30 -5.24
CA ALA A 52 -9.48 -11.07 -6.10
C ALA A 52 -8.34 -11.77 -5.34
N GLY A 53 -8.16 -11.50 -4.04
CA GLY A 53 -7.18 -12.15 -3.17
C GLY A 53 -5.99 -11.29 -2.74
N ALA A 54 -5.97 -9.98 -3.05
CA ALA A 54 -4.93 -9.09 -2.51
C ALA A 54 -5.12 -8.84 -1.01
N VAL A 55 -4.00 -8.65 -0.30
CA VAL A 55 -3.97 -8.30 1.12
C VAL A 55 -3.91 -6.77 1.25
N PRO A 56 -4.92 -6.10 1.85
CA PRO A 56 -4.86 -4.66 2.07
C PRO A 56 -3.92 -4.32 3.23
N VAL A 57 -2.99 -3.39 3.02
CA VAL A 57 -2.01 -2.94 4.03
C VAL A 57 -1.82 -1.42 4.01
N THR A 58 -1.10 -0.90 5.00
CA THR A 58 -0.61 0.48 5.07
C THR A 58 0.90 0.51 4.87
N TRP A 59 1.47 1.67 4.51
CA TRP A 59 2.92 1.79 4.34
C TRP A 59 3.67 1.49 5.64
N GLU A 60 3.07 1.82 6.80
CA GLU A 60 3.61 1.53 8.13
C GLU A 60 3.69 0.03 8.40
N ALA A 61 2.63 -0.72 8.05
CA ALA A 61 2.60 -2.18 8.19
C ALA A 61 3.68 -2.84 7.32
N VAL A 62 3.82 -2.39 6.06
CA VAL A 62 4.87 -2.87 5.15
C VAL A 62 6.26 -2.65 5.77
N MET A 63 6.53 -1.47 6.32
CA MET A 63 7.83 -1.17 6.94
C MET A 63 8.10 -2.06 8.16
N ALA A 64 7.09 -2.32 9.00
CA ALA A 64 7.22 -3.19 10.15
C ALA A 64 7.50 -4.66 9.75
N GLU A 65 6.79 -5.17 8.74
CA GLU A 65 6.98 -6.52 8.21
C GLU A 65 8.37 -6.70 7.59
N LEU A 66 8.84 -5.71 6.81
CA LEU A 66 10.20 -5.70 6.27
C LEU A 66 11.24 -5.67 7.39
N GLY A 67 11.04 -4.85 8.41
CA GLY A 67 11.93 -4.80 9.59
C GLY A 67 12.05 -6.15 10.31
N GLN A 68 10.95 -6.91 10.39
CA GLN A 68 10.94 -8.26 10.97
C GLN A 68 11.66 -9.28 10.07
N LEU A 69 11.56 -9.13 8.75
CA LEU A 69 12.18 -10.04 7.78
C LEU A 69 13.71 -9.88 7.72
N TYR A 70 14.21 -8.65 7.72
CA TYR A 70 15.64 -8.32 7.50
C TYR A 70 16.46 -8.20 8.80
N LYS A 71 16.15 -8.99 9.84
CA LYS A 71 16.80 -8.95 11.18
C LYS A 71 18.32 -8.73 11.10
N GLY A 72 18.81 -7.55 11.51
CA GLY A 72 20.25 -7.32 11.71
C GLY A 72 20.74 -5.92 11.37
N ASP A 73 20.75 -5.56 10.07
CA ASP A 73 21.59 -4.44 9.62
C ASP A 73 20.83 -3.16 9.28
N TYR A 74 19.53 -3.24 9.01
CA TYR A 74 18.74 -2.10 8.53
C TYR A 74 17.71 -1.56 9.51
N ILE A 75 17.52 -2.22 10.66
CA ILE A 75 16.43 -1.90 11.59
C ILE A 75 16.52 -0.44 12.07
N GLY A 76 17.73 0.06 12.34
CA GLY A 76 17.95 1.45 12.73
C GLY A 76 17.58 2.46 11.64
N SER A 77 17.90 2.15 10.39
CA SER A 77 17.53 2.97 9.23
C SER A 77 16.02 2.94 8.96
N PHE A 78 15.38 1.77 9.09
CA PHE A 78 13.92 1.63 8.99
C PHE A 78 13.21 2.48 10.03
N PHE A 79 13.63 2.39 11.31
CA PHE A 79 13.07 3.20 12.39
C PHE A 79 13.30 4.70 12.17
N GLY A 80 14.46 5.10 11.62
CA GLY A 80 14.73 6.49 11.25
C GLY A 80 13.71 7.04 10.25
N ILE A 81 13.52 6.33 9.12
CA ILE A 81 12.55 6.70 8.08
C ILE A 81 11.13 6.74 8.64
N MET A 82 10.74 5.70 9.40
CA MET A 82 9.44 5.63 10.05
C MET A 82 9.22 6.84 10.97
N SER A 83 10.17 7.17 11.84
CA SER A 83 10.04 8.30 12.78
C SER A 83 9.85 9.65 12.09
N GLU A 84 10.51 9.87 10.95
CA GLU A 84 10.39 11.10 10.17
C GLU A 84 9.01 11.23 9.50
N HIS A 85 8.44 10.12 9.01
CA HIS A 85 7.23 10.13 8.19
C HIS A 85 5.94 9.78 8.97
N LEU A 86 6.03 9.04 10.09
CA LEU A 86 4.89 8.78 10.98
C LEU A 86 4.34 10.06 11.62
N SER A 87 5.19 11.06 11.89
CA SER A 87 4.72 12.33 12.46
C SER A 87 3.73 13.07 11.54
N ASN A 88 3.74 12.75 10.24
CA ASN A 88 2.83 13.31 9.23
C ASN A 88 1.66 12.36 8.89
N SER A 89 1.57 11.19 9.53
CA SER A 89 0.56 10.16 9.26
C SER A 89 -0.60 10.17 10.27
N VAL A 90 -0.58 11.07 11.26
CA VAL A 90 -1.65 11.37 12.24
C VAL A 90 -2.22 12.77 12.10
#